data_AF-A0A9Q9JJ34-F1
#
_entry.id   AF-A0A9Q9JJ34-F1
#
_cell.length_a   1.000
_cell.length_b   1.000
_cell.length_c   1.000
_cell.angle_alpha   90.00
_cell.angle_beta   90.00
_cell.angle_gamma   90.00
#
_symmetry.space_group_name_H-M   'P 1'
#
loop_
_entity.id
_entity.type
_entity.pdbx_description
1 polymer ?
#
loop_
_entity_poly.entity_id
_entity_poly.type
_entity_poly.pdbx_seq_one_letter_code
_entity_poly.pdbx_strand_id
1 'polypeptide(L)'
;MKNLYLNPLYLFGYAFLAAMGMYALSLSGLYVNGDSTLTITLFILSVLSLMLGFIFDSIFRAKMNSELKYGEYDKFLTPNYIFILLGFFVDCLASGAVPLFNILRGDLYEYKDFGLKTFHVFYMAYMSAFSIVSFERYFITKNKKFLLPVLTGLAIR
;
A
#
# COMPACT_ATOMS: atom_id res chain seq x y z
N MET A 1 -14.37 17.99 5.59
CA MET A 1 -13.39 17.36 6.51
C MET A 1 -13.29 15.84 6.37
N LYS A 2 -14.38 15.10 6.04
CA LYS A 2 -14.32 13.63 5.84
C LYS A 2 -13.27 13.15 4.83
N ASN A 3 -13.00 13.92 3.78
CA ASN A 3 -12.08 13.52 2.70
C ASN A 3 -10.59 13.67 3.06
N LEU A 4 -10.25 14.45 4.10
CA LEU A 4 -8.86 14.72 4.47
C LEU A 4 -8.17 13.45 5.02
N TYR A 5 -8.92 12.64 5.77
CA TYR A 5 -8.44 11.40 6.38
C TYR A 5 -8.57 10.17 5.47
N LEU A 6 -9.21 10.32 4.30
CA LEU A 6 -9.35 9.24 3.32
C LEU A 6 -8.28 9.30 2.22
N ASN A 7 -7.64 10.45 2.04
CA ASN A 7 -6.57 10.58 1.06
C ASN A 7 -5.27 9.99 1.64
N PRO A 8 -4.74 8.89 1.07
CA PRO A 8 -3.54 8.23 1.57
C PRO A 8 -2.30 9.14 1.52
N LEU A 9 -2.27 10.15 0.65
CA LEU A 9 -1.17 11.10 0.55
C LEU A 9 -1.12 12.06 1.74
N TYR A 10 -2.28 12.47 2.27
CA TYR A 10 -2.35 13.25 3.50
C TYR A 10 -1.99 12.41 4.71
N LEU A 11 -2.50 11.18 4.80
CA LEU A 11 -2.15 10.26 5.89
C LEU A 11 -0.65 10.00 5.95
N PHE A 12 -0.01 9.74 4.82
CA PHE A 12 1.44 9.58 4.73
C PHE A 12 2.17 10.85 5.21
N GLY A 13 1.85 12.01 4.63
CA GLY A 13 2.50 13.27 4.97
C GLY A 13 2.36 13.63 6.46
N TYR A 14 1.15 13.50 7.02
CA TYR A 14 0.92 13.80 8.43
C TYR A 14 1.58 12.80 9.37
N ALA A 15 1.56 11.50 9.08
CA ALA A 15 2.19 10.49 9.93
C ALA A 15 3.70 10.71 10.04
N PHE A 16 4.38 10.99 8.93
CA PHE A 16 5.82 11.24 8.92
C PHE A 16 6.18 12.58 9.55
N LEU A 17 5.43 13.66 9.28
CA LEU A 17 5.64 14.95 9.96
C LEU A 17 5.41 14.85 11.47
N ALA A 18 4.39 14.14 11.91
CA ALA A 18 4.14 13.91 13.33
C ALA A 18 5.28 13.10 13.98
N ALA A 19 5.74 12.05 13.30
CA ALA A 19 6.85 11.24 13.80
C ALA A 19 8.17 12.04 13.87
N MET A 20 8.43 12.91 12.89
CA MET A 20 9.56 13.85 12.90
C MET A 20 9.43 14.91 13.99
N GLY A 21 8.22 15.44 14.22
CA GLY A 21 7.94 16.38 15.30
C GLY A 21 8.15 15.75 16.68
N MET A 22 7.67 14.52 16.88
CA MET A 22 7.93 13.75 18.10
C MET A 22 9.42 13.46 18.28
N TYR A 23 10.15 13.19 17.20
CA TYR A 23 11.60 13.03 17.25
C TYR A 23 12.32 14.33 17.66
N ALA A 24 11.95 15.48 17.08
CA ALA A 24 12.51 16.77 17.47
C ALA A 24 12.27 17.11 18.95
N LEU A 25 11.16 16.62 19.52
CA LEU A 25 10.82 16.74 20.95
C LEU A 25 11.47 15.66 21.83
N SER A 26 12.32 14.79 21.28
CA SER A 26 12.91 13.63 21.98
C SER A 26 11.88 12.65 22.56
N LEU A 27 10.67 12.62 21.99
CA LEU A 27 9.56 11.74 22.41
C LEU A 27 9.52 10.42 21.63
N SER A 28 10.35 10.25 20.60
CA SER A 28 10.38 9.05 19.75
C SER A 28 11.80 8.65 19.37
N GLY A 29 12.13 7.37 19.53
CA GLY A 29 13.39 6.77 19.07
C GLY A 29 13.29 6.08 17.71
N LEU A 30 12.16 6.20 17.01
CA LEU A 30 11.90 5.51 15.72
C LEU A 30 12.85 5.94 14.59
N TYR A 31 13.43 7.14 14.68
CA TYR A 31 14.46 7.60 13.76
C TYR A 31 15.80 7.59 14.49
N VAL A 32 16.49 6.45 14.43
CA VAL A 32 17.80 6.28 15.07
C VAL A 32 18.86 7.04 14.27
N ASN A 33 19.48 8.02 14.94
CA ASN A 33 20.82 8.60 14.75
C ASN A 33 21.25 9.08 13.34
N GLY A 34 21.22 10.40 13.16
CA GLY A 34 22.36 11.15 12.60
C GLY A 34 22.47 11.29 11.08
N ASP A 35 21.69 10.56 10.29
CA ASP A 35 21.70 10.78 8.84
C ASP A 35 20.79 11.96 8.46
N SER A 36 21.40 13.15 8.38
CA SER A 36 20.77 14.38 7.91
C SER A 36 20.15 14.21 6.53
N THR A 37 20.72 13.34 5.68
CA THR A 37 20.21 13.06 4.34
C THR A 37 18.85 12.38 4.42
N LEU A 38 18.72 11.30 5.19
CA LEU A 38 17.45 10.59 5.38
C LEU A 38 16.35 11.52 5.92
N THR A 39 16.70 12.35 6.90
CA THR A 39 15.76 13.29 7.53
C THR A 39 15.24 14.32 6.51
N ILE A 40 16.14 14.90 5.71
CA ILE A 40 15.78 15.87 4.67
C ILE A 40 14.94 15.19 3.57
N THR A 41 15.33 13.98 3.15
CA THR A 41 14.56 13.22 2.15
C THR A 41 13.14 12.92 2.63
N LEU A 42 12.97 12.45 3.87
CA LEU A 42 11.65 12.18 4.45
C LEU A 42 10.81 13.45 4.60
N PHE A 43 11.44 14.57 4.95
CA PHE A 43 10.76 15.86 5.00
C PHE A 43 10.25 16.29 3.62
N ILE A 44 11.11 16.26 2.60
CA ILE A 44 10.75 16.60 1.22
C ILE A 44 9.63 15.69 0.72
N LEU A 45 9.74 14.37 0.94
CA LEU A 45 8.70 13.41 0.56
C LEU A 45 7.38 13.67 1.26
N SER A 46 7.41 14.04 2.54
CA SER A 46 6.20 14.37 3.29
C SER A 46 5.52 15.63 2.74
N VAL A 47 6.29 16.69 2.45
CA VAL A 47 5.78 17.93 1.86
C VAL A 47 5.23 17.69 0.45
N LEU A 48 5.97 16.97 -0.39
CA LEU A 48 5.51 16.58 -1.73
C LEU A 48 4.23 15.75 -1.66
N SER A 49 4.13 14.83 -0.70
CA SER A 49 2.91 14.04 -0.49
C SER A 49 1.71 14.92 -0.13
N LEU A 50 1.89 15.93 0.75
CA LEU A 50 0.81 16.88 1.05
C LEU A 50 0.41 17.73 -0.18
N MET A 51 1.38 18.19 -0.98
CA MET A 51 1.11 18.92 -2.22
C MET A 51 0.36 18.07 -3.24
N LEU A 52 0.80 16.83 -3.45
CA LEU A 52 0.12 15.87 -4.32
C LEU A 52 -1.26 15.53 -3.79
N GLY A 53 -1.43 15.42 -2.46
CA GLY A 53 -2.72 15.26 -1.81
C GLY A 53 -3.69 16.37 -2.21
N PHE A 54 -3.24 17.62 -2.18
CA PHE A 54 -4.04 18.78 -2.59
C PHE A 54 -4.40 18.77 -4.08
N ILE A 55 -3.44 18.47 -4.95
CA ILE A 55 -3.68 18.36 -6.39
C ILE A 55 -4.67 17.23 -6.68
N PHE A 56 -4.49 16.07 -6.05
CA PHE A 56 -5.37 14.91 -6.19
C PHE A 56 -6.80 15.23 -5.74
N ASP A 57 -6.94 15.87 -4.59
CA ASP A 57 -8.22 16.36 -4.05
C ASP A 57 -8.85 17.47 -4.89
N SER A 58 -8.10 18.15 -5.75
CA SER A 58 -8.63 19.17 -6.65
C SER A 58 -9.14 18.53 -7.95
N ILE A 59 -8.36 17.62 -8.52
CA ILE A 59 -8.65 16.96 -9.81
C ILE A 59 -9.76 15.91 -9.65
N PHE A 60 -9.70 15.09 -8.60
CA PHE A 60 -10.52 13.88 -8.51
C PHE A 60 -11.76 14.03 -7.62
N ARG A 61 -11.96 15.17 -6.94
CA ARG A 61 -13.12 15.38 -6.04
C ARG A 61 -14.46 15.22 -6.74
N ALA A 62 -14.60 15.75 -7.95
CA ALA A 62 -15.83 15.62 -8.74
C ALA A 62 -16.11 14.16 -9.12
N LYS A 63 -15.05 13.40 -9.44
CA LYS A 63 -15.13 11.99 -9.84
C LYS A 63 -15.26 11.02 -8.66
N MET A 64 -14.79 11.41 -7.48
CA MET A 64 -14.92 10.63 -6.24
C MET A 64 -16.33 10.76 -5.64
N ASN A 65 -17.03 11.86 -5.92
CA ASN A 65 -18.40 12.09 -5.48
C ASN A 65 -19.46 11.58 -6.47
N SER A 66 -19.07 11.15 -7.68
CA SER A 66 -20.01 10.54 -8.61
C SER A 66 -20.35 9.12 -8.14
N GLU A 67 -21.63 8.80 -8.03
CA GLU A 67 -22.08 7.44 -7.74
C GLU A 67 -21.61 6.50 -8.87
N LEU A 68 -20.62 5.67 -8.57
CA LEU A 68 -20.16 4.61 -9.47
C LEU A 68 -21.27 3.56 -9.58
N LYS A 69 -21.69 3.28 -10.82
CA LYS A 69 -22.71 2.26 -11.09
C LYS A 69 -22.15 0.87 -10.75
N TYR A 70 -22.98 0.02 -10.13
CA TYR A 70 -22.62 -1.32 -9.65
C TYR A 70 -21.83 -2.17 -10.68
N GLY A 71 -22.13 -2.06 -11.98
CA GLY A 71 -21.45 -2.79 -13.06
C GLY A 71 -20.02 -2.31 -13.38
N GLU A 72 -19.64 -1.09 -13.03
CA GLU A 72 -18.31 -0.55 -13.35
C GLU A 72 -17.21 -1.08 -12.43
N TYR A 73 -17.58 -1.48 -11.20
CA TYR A 73 -16.64 -2.02 -10.22
C TYR A 73 -16.02 -3.36 -10.64
N ASP A 74 -16.73 -4.15 -11.44
CA ASP A 74 -16.32 -5.51 -11.81
C ASP A 74 -15.31 -5.52 -12.96
N LYS A 75 -15.39 -4.53 -13.85
CA LYS A 75 -14.57 -4.44 -15.08
C LYS A 75 -13.07 -4.51 -14.80
N PHE A 76 -12.65 -3.99 -13.65
CA PHE A 76 -11.26 -3.94 -13.25
C PHE A 76 -10.87 -5.00 -12.21
N LEU A 77 -11.80 -5.80 -11.69
CA LEU A 77 -11.47 -6.79 -10.66
C LEU A 77 -10.53 -7.87 -11.20
N THR A 78 -10.95 -8.55 -12.27
CA THR A 78 -10.20 -9.67 -12.89
C THR A 78 -8.79 -9.30 -13.35
N PRO A 79 -8.57 -8.24 -14.16
CA PRO A 79 -7.22 -7.92 -14.64
C PRO A 79 -6.26 -7.54 -13.51
N ASN A 80 -6.72 -6.79 -12.50
CA ASN A 80 -5.89 -6.44 -11.36
C ASN A 80 -5.61 -7.65 -10.46
N TYR A 81 -6.57 -8.58 -10.32
CA TYR A 81 -6.34 -9.82 -9.58
C TYR A 81 -5.34 -10.74 -10.29
N ILE A 82 -5.42 -10.86 -11.62
CA ILE A 82 -4.43 -11.60 -12.41
C ILE A 82 -3.05 -10.96 -12.26
N PHE A 83 -2.95 -9.63 -12.28
CA PHE A 83 -1.69 -8.94 -12.04
C PHE A 83 -1.09 -9.26 -10.66
N ILE A 84 -1.93 -9.34 -9.61
CA ILE A 84 -1.49 -9.77 -8.28
C ILE A 84 -0.90 -11.19 -8.34
N LEU A 85 -1.61 -12.13 -8.94
CA LEU A 85 -1.13 -13.52 -9.03
C LEU A 85 0.17 -13.63 -9.84
N LEU A 86 0.28 -12.90 -10.95
CA LEU A 86 1.49 -12.88 -11.77
C LEU A 86 2.67 -12.24 -11.05
N GLY A 87 2.46 -11.14 -10.33
CA GLY A 87 3.53 -10.51 -9.56
C GLY A 87 4.05 -11.42 -8.44
N PHE A 88 3.15 -12.15 -7.76
CA PHE A 88 3.55 -13.14 -6.77
C PHE A 88 4.38 -14.27 -7.41
N PHE A 89 3.95 -14.73 -8.59
CA PHE A 89 4.67 -15.75 -9.33
C PHE A 89 6.08 -15.28 -9.73
N VAL A 90 6.23 -14.02 -10.16
CA VAL A 90 7.54 -13.41 -10.45
C VAL A 90 8.42 -13.39 -9.20
N ASP A 91 7.89 -12.99 -8.04
CA ASP A 91 8.65 -12.99 -6.79
C ASP A 91 9.07 -14.40 -6.36
N CYS A 92 8.21 -15.41 -6.55
CA CYS A 92 8.56 -16.80 -6.29
C CYS A 92 9.66 -17.32 -7.22
N LEU A 93 9.58 -17.00 -8.53
CA LEU A 93 10.60 -17.37 -9.50
C LEU A 93 11.94 -16.71 -9.20
N ALA A 94 11.94 -15.43 -8.86
CA ALA A 94 13.16 -14.69 -8.52
C ALA A 94 13.85 -15.25 -7.26
N SER A 95 13.06 -15.69 -6.28
CA SER A 95 13.56 -16.24 -5.01
C SER A 95 13.91 -17.73 -5.09
N GLY A 96 13.50 -18.42 -6.15
CA GLY A 96 13.59 -19.88 -6.25
C GLY A 96 12.78 -20.62 -5.17
N ALA A 97 11.87 -19.92 -4.51
CA ALA A 97 11.20 -20.39 -3.31
C ALA A 97 9.78 -19.86 -3.24
N VAL A 98 8.92 -20.62 -2.58
CA VAL A 98 7.54 -20.22 -2.30
C VAL A 98 7.42 -20.12 -0.78
N PRO A 99 7.15 -18.91 -0.22
CA PRO A 99 7.24 -18.65 1.22
C PRO A 99 6.44 -19.64 2.07
N LEU A 100 5.24 -20.01 1.62
CA LEU A 100 4.37 -20.96 2.32
C LEU A 100 5.05 -22.33 2.52
N PHE A 101 5.78 -22.83 1.53
CA PHE A 101 6.47 -24.12 1.64
C PHE A 101 7.70 -24.03 2.56
N ASN A 102 8.42 -22.90 2.54
CA ASN A 102 9.55 -22.68 3.43
C ASN A 102 9.11 -22.63 4.89
N ILE A 103 8.01 -21.93 5.18
CA ILE A 103 7.42 -21.87 6.53
C ILE A 103 7.00 -23.26 7.00
N LEU A 104 6.34 -24.04 6.13
CA LEU A 104 5.93 -25.41 6.46
C LEU A 104 7.11 -26.38 6.65
N ARG A 105 8.26 -26.10 6.02
CA ARG A 105 9.51 -26.85 6.20
C ARG A 105 10.29 -26.43 7.45
N GLY A 106 9.91 -25.33 8.10
CA GLY A 106 10.61 -24.78 9.26
C GLY A 106 11.89 -24.01 8.90
N ASP A 107 12.05 -23.63 7.63
CA ASP A 107 13.21 -22.86 7.20
C ASP A 107 13.10 -21.41 7.71
N LEU A 108 14.15 -20.92 8.38
CA LEU A 108 14.25 -19.52 8.77
C LEU A 108 14.38 -18.66 7.52
N TYR A 109 13.28 -17.98 7.18
CA TYR A 109 13.15 -17.18 5.98
C TYR A 109 13.09 -15.70 6.32
N GLU A 110 14.13 -14.93 5.98
CA GLU A 110 14.09 -13.48 6.10
C GLU A 110 13.25 -12.90 4.95
N TYR A 111 12.07 -12.37 5.28
CA TYR A 111 11.14 -11.76 4.31
C TYR A 111 11.79 -10.67 3.44
N LYS A 112 12.85 -10.02 3.94
CA LYS A 112 13.62 -8.99 3.22
C LYS A 112 14.35 -9.52 1.98
N ASP A 113 14.59 -10.83 1.92
CA ASP A 113 15.27 -11.50 0.82
C ASP A 113 14.29 -12.16 -0.17
N PHE A 114 12.98 -11.92 -0.01
CA PHE A 114 11.96 -12.40 -0.94
C PHE A 114 11.76 -11.46 -2.11
N GLY A 115 11.66 -12.08 -3.28
CA GLY A 115 11.30 -11.46 -4.53
C GLY A 115 12.44 -10.70 -5.18
N LEU A 116 12.09 -10.03 -6.26
CA LEU A 116 13.00 -9.08 -6.90
C LEU A 116 12.97 -7.78 -6.09
N LYS A 117 14.08 -7.43 -5.40
CA LYS A 117 14.12 -6.30 -4.44
C LYS A 117 13.39 -5.02 -4.88
N THR A 118 13.54 -4.60 -6.14
CA THR A 118 12.89 -3.41 -6.68
C THR A 118 11.43 -3.65 -7.08
N PHE A 119 11.11 -4.83 -7.62
CA PHE A 119 9.77 -5.20 -8.03
C PHE A 119 8.87 -5.49 -6.84
N HIS A 120 9.37 -6.24 -5.85
CA HIS A 120 8.66 -6.64 -4.64
C HIS A 120 8.11 -5.42 -3.88
N VAL A 121 8.92 -4.36 -3.70
CA VAL A 121 8.47 -3.14 -3.00
C VAL A 121 7.30 -2.47 -3.73
N PHE A 122 7.40 -2.32 -5.06
CA PHE A 122 6.32 -1.76 -5.87
C PHE A 122 5.07 -2.65 -5.85
N TYR A 123 5.27 -3.95 -6.01
CA TYR A 123 4.24 -4.97 -6.04
C TYR A 123 3.45 -5.01 -4.73
N MET A 124 4.13 -4.98 -3.58
CA MET A 124 3.49 -4.96 -2.26
C MET A 124 2.69 -3.69 -2.01
N ALA A 125 3.19 -2.53 -2.46
CA ALA A 125 2.44 -1.28 -2.38
C ALA A 125 1.15 -1.34 -3.22
N TYR A 126 1.27 -1.82 -4.45
CA TYR A 126 0.13 -1.99 -5.36
C TYR A 126 -0.91 -2.97 -4.78
N MET A 127 -0.49 -4.15 -4.33
CA MET A 127 -1.37 -5.17 -3.76
C MET A 127 -2.10 -4.65 -2.52
N SER A 128 -1.41 -3.90 -1.66
CA SER A 128 -2.01 -3.28 -0.46
C SER A 128 -3.11 -2.30 -0.85
N ALA A 129 -2.84 -1.42 -1.81
CA ALA A 129 -3.83 -0.45 -2.30
C ALA A 129 -5.04 -1.16 -2.93
N PHE A 130 -4.80 -2.16 -3.78
CA PHE A 130 -5.88 -2.90 -4.43
C PHE A 130 -6.73 -3.72 -3.44
N SER A 131 -6.11 -4.26 -2.38
CA SER A 131 -6.81 -4.96 -1.31
C SER A 131 -7.77 -4.01 -0.58
N ILE A 132 -7.31 -2.81 -0.23
CA ILE A 132 -8.15 -1.80 0.43
C ILE A 132 -9.33 -1.40 -0.47
N VAL A 133 -9.08 -1.10 -1.74
CA VAL A 133 -10.13 -0.75 -2.71
C VAL A 133 -11.12 -1.89 -2.89
N SER A 134 -10.65 -3.14 -2.95
CA SER A 134 -11.53 -4.31 -3.06
C SER A 134 -12.37 -4.49 -1.79
N PHE A 135 -11.80 -4.27 -0.61
CA PHE A 135 -12.52 -4.32 0.65
C PHE A 135 -13.61 -3.24 0.75
N GLU A 136 -13.32 -2.01 0.31
CA GLU A 136 -14.30 -0.94 0.25
C GLU A 136 -15.45 -1.28 -0.72
N ARG A 137 -15.13 -1.83 -1.89
CA ARG A 137 -16.13 -2.34 -2.85
C ARG A 137 -16.98 -3.45 -2.24
N TYR A 138 -16.41 -4.35 -1.45
CA TYR A 138 -17.18 -5.35 -0.71
C TYR A 138 -18.18 -4.68 0.25
N PHE A 139 -17.78 -3.63 0.98
CA PHE A 139 -18.67 -2.94 1.90
C PHE A 139 -19.88 -2.30 1.20
N ILE A 140 -19.66 -1.71 0.03
CA ILE A 140 -20.70 -1.06 -0.79
C ILE A 140 -21.61 -2.10 -1.45
N THR A 141 -21.03 -3.12 -2.09
CA THR A 141 -21.76 -4.07 -2.95
C THR A 141 -22.26 -5.31 -2.22
N LYS A 142 -21.69 -5.62 -1.05
CA LYS A 142 -21.83 -6.89 -0.31
C LYS A 142 -21.45 -8.14 -1.12
N ASN A 143 -20.75 -7.98 -2.25
CA ASN A 143 -20.38 -9.10 -3.10
C ASN A 143 -19.04 -9.73 -2.67
N LYS A 144 -19.10 -11.00 -2.24
CA LYS A 144 -17.95 -11.73 -1.69
C LYS A 144 -16.76 -11.87 -2.65
N LYS A 145 -16.94 -11.73 -3.96
CA LYS A 145 -15.83 -11.79 -4.93
C LYS A 145 -14.75 -10.74 -4.66
N PHE A 146 -15.13 -9.59 -4.10
CA PHE A 146 -14.20 -8.53 -3.74
C PHE A 146 -13.37 -8.84 -2.48
N LEU A 147 -13.66 -9.94 -1.77
CA LEU A 147 -12.80 -10.43 -0.68
C LEU A 147 -11.60 -11.23 -1.19
N LEU A 148 -11.64 -11.75 -2.42
CA LEU A 148 -10.54 -12.57 -2.96
C LEU A 148 -9.20 -11.82 -2.98
N PRO A 149 -9.11 -10.57 -3.49
CA PRO A 149 -7.86 -9.82 -3.45
C PRO A 149 -7.40 -9.49 -2.03
N VAL A 150 -8.34 -9.27 -1.10
CA VAL A 150 -8.04 -8.96 0.32
C VAL A 150 -7.38 -10.15 1.00
N LEU A 151 -7.99 -11.33 0.88
CA LEU A 151 -7.45 -12.55 1.47
C LEU A 151 -6.11 -12.93 0.84
N THR A 152 -6.00 -12.77 -0.48
CA THR A 152 -4.74 -13.02 -1.20
C THR A 152 -3.65 -12.04 -0.74
N GLY A 153 -3.99 -10.76 -0.58
CA GLY A 153 -3.04 -9.76 -0.11
C GLY A 153 -2.59 -9.94 1.33
N LEU A 154 -3.45 -10.49 2.19
CA LEU A 154 -3.09 -10.87 3.56
C LEU A 154 -2.24 -12.13 3.62
N ALA A 155 -2.40 -13.05 2.68
CA ALA A 155 -1.65 -14.31 2.65
C ALA A 155 -0.23 -14.17 2.06
N ILE A 156 0.00 -13.15 1.24
CA ILE A 156 1.30 -12.91 0.59
C ILE A 156 2.18 -11.95 1.41
N ARG A 157 1.58 -11.13 2.30
CA ARG A 157 2.30 -10.34 3.31
C ARG A 157 2.83 -11.20 4.44
#